data_AF-A0A7C2WU18-F1
#
_entry.id   AF-A0A7C2WU18-F1
#
_cell.length_a   1.000
_cell.length_b   1.000
_cell.length_c   1.000
_cell.angle_alpha   90.00
_cell.angle_beta   90.00
_cell.angle_gamma   90.00
#
_symmetry.space_group_name_H-M   'P 1'
#
loop_
_entity.id
_entity.type
_entity.pdbx_description
1 polymer ?
#
loop_
_entity_poly.entity_id
_entity_poly.type
_entity_poly.pdbx_seq_one_letter_code
_entity_poly.pdbx_strand_id
1 'polypeptide(L)'
;MHTVIAFCVLLAAEANDLESQLTAAGRDYDIAAAQALVGEARKEVARDPSASNRLLLGRALLLVAELARVDFEELSDDANRSERRALANRIDAAAREGMQVADALGEISEAHRLRADFYGVMIRTKYQGKKYRNRMESNAARAMELDPKNANAYVSVARPFLFATPRQGGDLDKAFALLSKAVELDPDLEAARMLLAVAYEKRGETEKAEAEWEKILAANPKAIRSRQTLEIAGKVWSEMEDNGNPGEDDEYDDDNGDV
;
A
#
# COMPACT_ATOMS: atom_id res chain seq x y z
N MET A 1 22.56 -14.51 -34.67
CA MET A 1 22.53 -14.97 -33.26
C MET A 1 23.15 -13.94 -32.29
N HIS A 2 24.18 -13.18 -32.69
CA HIS A 2 24.79 -12.13 -31.84
C HIS A 2 23.90 -10.89 -31.61
N THR A 3 23.02 -10.52 -32.54
CA THR A 3 22.14 -9.34 -32.44
C THR A 3 20.98 -9.51 -31.47
N VAL A 4 20.49 -10.73 -31.25
CA VAL A 4 19.38 -11.02 -30.32
C VAL A 4 19.88 -10.99 -28.86
N ILE A 5 21.10 -11.48 -28.62
CA ILE A 5 21.71 -11.50 -27.28
C ILE A 5 22.05 -10.07 -26.82
N ALA A 6 22.54 -9.21 -27.71
CA ALA A 6 22.82 -7.81 -27.38
C ALA A 6 21.54 -7.02 -27.02
N PHE A 7 20.42 -7.31 -27.69
CA PHE A 7 19.12 -6.69 -27.39
C PHE A 7 18.57 -7.16 -26.03
N CYS A 8 18.68 -8.46 -25.72
CA CYS A 8 18.27 -9.00 -24.42
C CYS A 8 19.11 -8.50 -23.23
N VAL A 9 20.42 -8.27 -23.42
CA VAL A 9 21.30 -7.74 -22.35
C VAL A 9 21.06 -6.25 -22.10
N LEU A 10 20.73 -5.46 -23.13
CA LEU A 10 20.37 -4.05 -22.95
C LEU A 10 19.01 -3.89 -22.24
N LEU A 11 18.03 -4.72 -22.59
CA LEU A 11 16.69 -4.73 -21.97
C LEU A 11 16.73 -5.07 -20.47
N ALA A 12 17.60 -6.00 -20.07
CA ALA A 12 17.78 -6.32 -18.66
C ALA A 12 18.42 -5.18 -17.86
N ALA A 13 19.20 -4.31 -18.51
CA ALA A 13 19.81 -3.14 -17.87
C ALA A 13 18.81 -1.98 -17.70
N GLU A 14 17.90 -1.75 -18.67
CA GLU A 14 16.86 -0.71 -18.58
C GLU A 14 15.73 -1.06 -17.60
N ALA A 15 15.32 -2.33 -17.51
CA ALA A 15 14.35 -2.76 -16.49
C ALA A 15 14.89 -2.63 -15.07
N ASN A 16 16.20 -2.84 -14.88
CA ASN A 16 16.88 -2.65 -13.60
C ASN A 16 17.02 -1.17 -13.21
N ASP A 17 16.95 -0.27 -14.20
CA ASP A 17 16.95 1.18 -14.00
C ASP A 17 15.58 1.68 -13.51
N LEU A 18 14.47 1.21 -14.12
CA LEU A 18 13.12 1.65 -13.72
C LEU A 18 12.73 1.24 -12.30
N GLU A 19 13.06 0.03 -11.85
CA GLU A 19 12.80 -0.42 -10.46
C GLU A 19 13.62 0.41 -9.45
N SER A 20 14.86 0.75 -9.78
CA SER A 20 15.70 1.62 -8.94
C SER A 20 15.13 3.04 -8.88
N GLN A 21 14.68 3.58 -10.02
CA GLN A 21 14.03 4.90 -10.08
C GLN A 21 12.72 4.91 -9.29
N LEU A 22 11.95 3.83 -9.35
CA LEU A 22 10.71 3.69 -8.58
C LEU A 22 10.98 3.69 -7.08
N THR A 23 12.00 2.96 -6.65
CA THR A 23 12.47 2.96 -5.26
C THR A 23 12.90 4.36 -4.82
N ALA A 24 13.66 5.07 -5.66
CA ALA A 24 14.08 6.44 -5.39
C ALA A 24 12.88 7.39 -5.28
N ALA A 25 11.92 7.32 -6.19
CA ALA A 25 10.71 8.13 -6.16
C ALA A 25 9.90 7.92 -4.87
N GLY A 26 9.80 6.67 -4.39
CA GLY A 26 9.14 6.35 -3.13
C GLY A 26 9.89 6.91 -1.92
N ARG A 27 11.21 6.73 -1.87
CA ARG A 27 12.06 7.31 -0.82
C ARG A 27 11.95 8.83 -0.76
N ASP A 28 11.85 9.46 -1.93
CA ASP A 28 11.81 10.92 -2.07
C ASP A 28 10.43 11.54 -1.94
N TYR A 29 9.38 10.72 -1.84
CA TYR A 29 7.97 11.13 -1.88
C TYR A 29 7.63 11.95 -3.12
N ASP A 30 8.24 11.59 -4.26
CA ASP A 30 8.07 12.29 -5.53
C ASP A 30 6.96 11.65 -6.36
N ILE A 31 5.74 12.16 -6.17
CA ILE A 31 4.57 11.68 -6.91
C ILE A 31 4.67 11.99 -8.42
N ALA A 32 5.37 13.05 -8.82
CA ALA A 32 5.53 13.39 -10.22
C ALA A 32 6.48 12.40 -10.92
N ALA A 33 7.58 12.04 -10.27
CA ALA A 33 8.48 10.99 -10.73
C ALA A 33 7.77 9.63 -10.80
N ALA A 34 7.02 9.24 -9.75
CA ALA A 34 6.23 8.02 -9.76
C ALA A 34 5.21 7.98 -10.93
N GLN A 35 4.54 9.11 -11.20
CA GLN A 35 3.60 9.23 -12.32
C GLN A 35 4.29 9.09 -13.69
N ALA A 36 5.50 9.64 -13.85
CA ALA A 36 6.28 9.48 -15.07
C ALA A 36 6.67 8.00 -15.29
N LEU A 37 7.08 7.31 -14.22
CA LEU A 37 7.44 5.89 -14.25
C LEU A 37 6.27 4.99 -14.62
N VAL A 38 5.03 5.32 -14.22
CA VAL A 38 3.83 4.62 -14.73
C VAL A 38 3.76 4.72 -16.27
N GLY A 39 4.07 5.89 -16.83
CA GLY A 39 4.11 6.11 -18.28
C GLY A 39 5.14 5.21 -18.99
N GLU A 40 6.35 5.11 -18.43
CA GLU A 40 7.39 4.24 -18.97
C GLU A 40 7.05 2.75 -18.81
N ALA A 41 6.57 2.34 -17.63
CA ALA A 41 6.15 0.96 -17.37
C ALA A 41 5.03 0.50 -18.30
N ARG A 42 4.09 1.39 -18.67
CA ARG A 42 3.06 1.09 -19.69
C ARG A 42 3.66 0.84 -21.06
N LYS A 43 4.70 1.58 -21.47
CA LYS A 43 5.40 1.35 -22.74
C LYS A 43 6.09 -0.01 -22.74
N GLU A 44 6.70 -0.39 -21.61
CA GLU A 44 7.31 -1.72 -21.46
C GLU A 44 6.27 -2.84 -21.54
N VAL A 45 5.11 -2.70 -20.88
CA VAL A 45 4.00 -3.68 -20.99
C VAL A 45 3.45 -3.76 -22.42
N ALA A 46 3.35 -2.63 -23.12
CA ALA A 46 2.88 -2.60 -24.51
C ALA A 46 3.88 -3.26 -25.47
N ARG A 47 5.18 -3.18 -25.18
CA ARG A 47 6.25 -3.82 -25.94
C ARG A 47 6.34 -5.32 -25.64
N ASP A 48 6.31 -5.68 -24.36
CA ASP A 48 6.35 -7.05 -23.86
C ASP A 48 5.44 -7.18 -22.61
N PRO A 49 4.27 -7.83 -22.74
CA PRO A 49 3.31 -7.96 -21.65
C PRO A 49 3.68 -9.12 -20.70
N SER A 50 4.96 -9.23 -20.34
CA SER A 50 5.47 -10.23 -19.41
C SER A 50 5.04 -9.93 -17.96
N ALA A 51 5.10 -10.96 -17.10
CA ALA A 51 4.77 -10.81 -15.69
C ALA A 51 5.66 -9.74 -15.01
N SER A 52 6.95 -9.70 -15.33
CA SER A 52 7.89 -8.71 -14.77
C SER A 52 7.47 -7.28 -15.11
N ASN A 53 7.14 -6.99 -16.38
CA ASN A 53 6.72 -5.64 -16.79
C ASN A 53 5.37 -5.25 -16.19
N ARG A 54 4.44 -6.20 -16.07
CA ARG A 54 3.17 -5.97 -15.38
C ARG A 54 3.38 -5.70 -13.89
N LEU A 55 4.30 -6.41 -13.24
CA LEU A 55 4.64 -6.17 -11.83
C LEU A 55 5.24 -4.78 -11.63
N LEU A 56 6.17 -4.35 -12.49
CA LEU A 56 6.70 -3.00 -12.49
C LEU A 56 5.58 -1.95 -12.62
N LEU A 57 4.67 -2.13 -13.58
CA LEU A 57 3.51 -1.23 -13.73
C LEU A 57 2.61 -1.23 -12.50
N GLY A 58 2.29 -2.40 -11.96
CA GLY A 58 1.45 -2.54 -10.76
C GLY A 58 2.06 -1.84 -9.55
N ARG A 59 3.37 -1.98 -9.34
CA ARG A 59 4.12 -1.31 -8.26
C ARG A 59 4.18 0.20 -8.47
N ALA A 60 4.40 0.66 -9.70
CA ALA A 60 4.39 2.08 -10.01
C ALA A 60 3.01 2.73 -9.76
N LEU A 61 1.93 2.05 -10.14
CA LEU A 61 0.57 2.48 -9.86
C LEU A 61 0.27 2.49 -8.36
N LEU A 62 0.73 1.48 -7.61
CA LEU A 62 0.57 1.44 -6.17
C LEU A 62 1.30 2.63 -5.52
N LEU A 63 2.54 2.90 -5.92
CA LEU A 63 3.29 4.03 -5.38
C LEU A 63 2.59 5.37 -5.65
N VAL A 64 2.05 5.59 -6.85
CA VAL A 64 1.24 6.78 -7.15
C VAL A 64 0.02 6.88 -6.24
N ALA A 65 -0.67 5.77 -5.98
CA ALA A 65 -1.83 5.75 -5.11
C ALA A 65 -1.45 6.03 -3.64
N GLU A 66 -0.35 5.47 -3.17
CA GLU A 66 0.17 5.69 -1.82
C GLU A 66 0.62 7.13 -1.62
N LEU A 67 1.40 7.70 -2.53
CA LEU A 67 1.84 9.09 -2.44
C LEU A 67 0.67 10.07 -2.56
N ALA A 68 -0.29 9.80 -3.45
CA ALA A 68 -1.51 10.60 -3.53
C ALA A 68 -2.35 10.52 -2.24
N ARG A 69 -2.29 9.39 -1.53
CA ARG A 69 -2.94 9.22 -0.23
C ARG A 69 -2.22 10.00 0.87
N VAL A 70 -0.89 10.00 0.89
CA VAL A 70 -0.11 10.85 1.81
C VAL A 70 -0.53 12.31 1.63
N ASP A 71 -0.51 12.82 0.40
CA ASP A 71 -0.94 14.19 0.11
C ASP A 71 -2.41 14.43 0.52
N PHE A 72 -3.30 13.44 0.33
CA PHE A 72 -4.72 13.56 0.69
C PHE A 72 -4.94 13.69 2.20
N GLU A 73 -4.14 12.98 2.98
CA GLU A 73 -4.21 12.96 4.45
C GLU A 73 -3.54 14.19 5.08
N GLU A 74 -2.54 14.77 4.41
CA GLU A 74 -1.88 16.02 4.83
C GLU A 74 -2.69 17.28 4.46
N LEU A 75 -3.72 17.18 3.61
CA LEU A 75 -4.57 18.31 3.27
C LEU A 75 -5.23 18.90 4.53
N SER A 76 -5.02 20.20 4.72
CA SER A 76 -5.68 20.98 5.77
C SER A 76 -7.20 20.98 5.65
N ASP A 77 -7.88 21.31 6.75
CA ASP A 77 -9.35 21.36 6.79
C ASP A 77 -9.94 22.44 5.88
N ASP A 78 -9.17 23.50 5.58
CA ASP A 78 -9.53 24.58 4.66
C ASP A 78 -9.17 24.28 3.20
N ALA A 79 -8.50 23.16 2.92
CA ALA A 79 -8.22 22.73 1.55
C ALA A 79 -9.51 22.66 0.74
N ASN A 80 -9.48 23.25 -0.46
CA ASN A 80 -10.70 23.37 -1.25
C ASN A 80 -11.18 21.98 -1.71
N ARG A 81 -12.51 21.86 -1.89
CA ARG A 81 -13.16 20.60 -2.29
C ARG A 81 -12.60 20.02 -3.60
N SER A 82 -12.11 20.88 -4.50
CA SER A 82 -11.58 20.47 -5.80
C SER A 82 -10.26 19.70 -5.66
N GLU A 83 -9.35 20.20 -4.84
CA GLU A 83 -8.05 19.58 -4.57
C GLU A 83 -8.19 18.22 -3.90
N ARG A 84 -9.00 18.15 -2.83
CA ARG A 84 -9.32 16.89 -2.14
C ARG A 84 -9.93 15.86 -3.09
N ARG A 85 -10.81 16.30 -4.00
CA ARG A 85 -11.41 15.44 -5.02
C ARG A 85 -10.40 15.00 -6.08
N ALA A 86 -9.47 15.85 -6.48
CA ALA A 86 -8.43 15.51 -7.46
C ALA A 86 -7.52 14.39 -6.94
N LEU A 87 -7.08 14.47 -5.68
CA LEU A 87 -6.29 13.41 -5.04
C LEU A 87 -7.10 12.11 -4.89
N ALA A 88 -8.35 12.20 -4.45
CA ALA A 88 -9.23 11.03 -4.38
C ALA A 88 -9.39 10.33 -5.73
N ASN A 89 -9.61 11.10 -6.80
CA ASN A 89 -9.73 10.55 -8.14
C ASN A 89 -8.42 9.90 -8.61
N ARG A 90 -7.26 10.47 -8.27
CA ARG A 90 -5.95 9.90 -8.61
C ARG A 90 -5.74 8.55 -7.92
N ILE A 91 -6.04 8.47 -6.62
CA ILE A 91 -5.98 7.23 -5.84
C ILE A 91 -6.87 6.16 -6.49
N ASP A 92 -8.14 6.49 -6.74
CA ASP A 92 -9.10 5.52 -7.24
C ASP A 92 -8.79 5.10 -8.70
N ALA A 93 -8.23 6.01 -9.52
CA ALA A 93 -7.81 5.70 -10.89
C ALA A 93 -6.61 4.74 -10.90
N ALA A 94 -5.56 5.05 -10.12
CA ALA A 94 -4.39 4.20 -10.01
C ALA A 94 -4.75 2.81 -9.45
N ALA A 95 -5.62 2.76 -8.43
CA ALA A 95 -6.10 1.50 -7.88
C ALA A 95 -6.91 0.67 -8.89
N ARG A 96 -7.83 1.28 -9.65
CA ARG A 96 -8.59 0.56 -10.68
C ARG A 96 -7.69 -0.07 -11.74
N GLU A 97 -6.73 0.68 -12.26
CA GLU A 97 -5.79 0.17 -13.26
C GLU A 97 -4.87 -0.89 -12.66
N GLY A 98 -4.34 -0.66 -11.46
CA GLY A 98 -3.48 -1.60 -10.78
C GLY A 98 -4.16 -2.94 -10.45
N MET A 99 -5.46 -2.91 -10.14
CA MET A 99 -6.27 -4.12 -10.00
C MET A 99 -6.39 -4.89 -11.32
N GLN A 100 -6.58 -4.21 -12.46
CA GLN A 100 -6.59 -4.87 -13.77
C GLN A 100 -5.23 -5.51 -14.10
N VAL A 101 -4.14 -4.84 -13.72
CA VAL A 101 -2.78 -5.39 -13.85
C VAL A 101 -2.62 -6.65 -12.98
N ALA A 102 -3.08 -6.61 -11.73
CA ALA A 102 -3.06 -7.76 -10.83
C ALA A 102 -3.90 -8.93 -11.37
N ASP A 103 -5.05 -8.65 -11.98
CA ASP A 103 -5.90 -9.67 -12.62
C ASP A 103 -5.20 -10.34 -13.81
N ALA A 104 -4.46 -9.57 -14.62
CA ALA A 104 -3.66 -10.09 -15.71
C ALA A 104 -2.42 -10.90 -15.26
N LEU A 105 -2.03 -10.82 -13.98
CA LEU A 105 -0.92 -11.58 -13.40
C LEU A 105 -1.35 -12.96 -12.87
N GLY A 106 -2.65 -13.18 -12.64
CA GLY A 106 -3.19 -14.45 -12.16
C GLY A 106 -2.94 -14.72 -10.68
N GLU A 107 -2.81 -16.00 -10.33
CA GLU A 107 -2.69 -16.52 -8.95
C GLU A 107 -1.23 -16.59 -8.49
N ILE A 108 -0.58 -15.44 -8.41
CA ILE A 108 0.77 -15.31 -7.81
C ILE A 108 0.72 -14.44 -6.56
N SER A 109 1.63 -14.69 -5.61
CA SER A 109 1.68 -13.96 -4.34
C SER A 109 1.63 -12.44 -4.53
N GLU A 110 2.46 -11.92 -5.44
CA GLU A 110 2.58 -10.49 -5.67
C GLU A 110 1.32 -9.84 -6.28
N ALA A 111 0.54 -10.59 -7.05
CA ALA A 111 -0.74 -10.12 -7.58
C ALA A 111 -1.77 -9.95 -6.45
N HIS A 112 -1.85 -10.92 -5.53
CA HIS A 112 -2.70 -10.78 -4.37
C HIS A 112 -2.21 -9.70 -3.41
N ARG A 113 -0.89 -9.56 -3.22
CA ARG A 113 -0.31 -8.46 -2.43
C ARG A 113 -0.72 -7.10 -3.00
N LEU A 114 -0.58 -6.91 -4.32
CA LEU A 114 -1.03 -5.69 -5.00
C LEU A 114 -2.52 -5.42 -4.77
N ARG A 115 -3.38 -6.43 -4.95
CA ARG A 115 -4.83 -6.27 -4.69
C ARG A 115 -5.11 -5.84 -3.26
N ALA A 116 -4.44 -6.48 -2.29
CA ALA A 116 -4.57 -6.13 -0.89
C ALA A 116 -4.21 -4.67 -0.64
N ASP A 117 -3.03 -4.24 -1.10
CA ASP A 117 -2.55 -2.88 -0.87
C ASP A 117 -3.41 -1.83 -1.59
N PHE A 118 -3.90 -2.10 -2.80
CA PHE A 118 -4.85 -1.21 -3.47
C PHE A 118 -6.16 -1.07 -2.69
N TYR A 119 -6.71 -2.18 -2.16
CA TYR A 119 -7.87 -2.08 -1.27
C TYR A 119 -7.55 -1.26 -0.01
N GLY A 120 -6.37 -1.48 0.59
CA GLY A 120 -5.91 -0.71 1.76
C GLY A 120 -5.84 0.79 1.48
N VAL A 121 -5.20 1.19 0.39
CA VAL A 121 -5.06 2.59 -0.02
C VAL A 121 -6.42 3.23 -0.35
N MET A 122 -7.39 2.48 -0.85
CA MET A 122 -8.76 2.97 -1.05
C MET A 122 -9.57 3.13 0.24
N ILE A 123 -9.19 2.51 1.36
CA ILE A 123 -9.88 2.63 2.65
C ILE A 123 -9.48 3.95 3.33
N ARG A 124 -10.15 5.04 2.98
CA ARG A 124 -9.93 6.39 3.54
C ARG A 124 -11.07 6.86 4.43
N THR A 125 -12.17 6.10 4.44
CA THR A 125 -13.37 6.37 5.23
C THR A 125 -13.94 5.06 5.79
N LYS A 126 -14.80 5.16 6.80
CA LYS A 126 -15.56 4.03 7.36
C LYS A 126 -16.36 3.26 6.32
N TYR A 127 -17.02 3.96 5.39
CA TYR A 127 -17.83 3.33 4.33
C TYR A 127 -16.96 2.48 3.39
N GLN A 128 -15.80 3.00 3.00
CA GLN A 128 -14.83 2.25 2.21
C GLN A 128 -14.26 1.05 2.98
N GLY A 129 -14.07 1.19 4.30
CA GLY A 129 -13.70 0.09 5.20
C GLY A 129 -14.70 -1.08 5.11
N LYS A 130 -16.00 -0.80 5.25
CA LYS A 130 -17.06 -1.83 5.09
C LYS A 130 -17.01 -2.52 3.72
N LYS A 131 -16.71 -1.77 2.67
CA LYS A 131 -16.68 -2.25 1.29
C LYS A 131 -15.44 -3.10 0.95
N TYR A 132 -14.27 -2.69 1.44
CA TYR A 132 -12.99 -3.21 0.95
C TYR A 132 -12.17 -4.02 1.96
N ARG A 133 -12.44 -3.92 3.27
CA ARG A 133 -11.64 -4.59 4.31
C ARG A 133 -11.54 -6.10 4.09
N ASN A 134 -12.65 -6.79 3.92
CA ASN A 134 -12.63 -8.25 3.74
C ASN A 134 -11.84 -8.65 2.48
N ARG A 135 -11.90 -7.85 1.42
CA ARG A 135 -11.15 -8.10 0.18
C ARG A 135 -9.66 -7.85 0.37
N MET A 136 -9.30 -6.80 1.11
CA MET A 136 -7.93 -6.52 1.51
C MET A 136 -7.34 -7.70 2.29
N GLU A 137 -8.01 -8.12 3.37
CA GLU A 137 -7.53 -9.18 4.27
C GLU A 137 -7.43 -10.53 3.56
N SER A 138 -8.44 -10.89 2.77
CA SER A 138 -8.45 -12.14 2.00
C SER A 138 -7.29 -12.19 1.00
N ASN A 139 -7.02 -11.11 0.28
CA ASN A 139 -5.89 -11.05 -0.65
C ASN A 139 -4.55 -11.03 0.09
N ALA A 140 -4.42 -10.32 1.20
CA ALA A 140 -3.17 -10.29 1.97
C ALA A 140 -2.82 -11.69 2.50
N ALA A 141 -3.80 -12.39 3.07
CA ALA A 141 -3.64 -13.78 3.52
C ALA A 141 -3.24 -14.69 2.36
N ARG A 142 -3.92 -14.57 1.22
CA ARG A 142 -3.61 -15.37 0.03
C ARG A 142 -2.20 -15.12 -0.51
N ALA A 143 -1.73 -13.87 -0.49
CA ALA A 143 -0.37 -13.52 -0.89
C ALA A 143 0.68 -14.23 -0.03
N MET A 144 0.48 -14.22 1.29
CA MET A 144 1.37 -14.88 2.26
C MET A 144 1.32 -16.41 2.15
N GLU A 145 0.15 -16.99 1.87
CA GLU A 145 0.00 -18.44 1.62
C GLU A 145 0.76 -18.88 0.37
N LEU A 146 0.64 -18.11 -0.72
CA LEU A 146 1.26 -18.43 -2.02
C LEU A 146 2.78 -18.31 -1.99
N ASP A 147 3.31 -17.36 -1.22
CA ASP A 147 4.74 -17.22 -1.00
C ASP A 147 5.06 -16.82 0.44
N PRO A 148 5.38 -17.79 1.30
CA PRO A 148 5.78 -17.55 2.69
C PRO A 148 7.10 -16.78 2.85
N LYS A 149 7.82 -16.46 1.76
CA LYS A 149 9.03 -15.62 1.76
C LYS A 149 8.76 -14.20 1.26
N ASN A 150 7.55 -13.88 0.82
CA ASN A 150 7.20 -12.52 0.41
C ASN A 150 7.06 -11.61 1.65
N ALA A 151 8.14 -10.91 2.01
CA ALA A 151 8.16 -10.01 3.17
C ALA A 151 7.05 -8.94 3.12
N ASN A 152 6.74 -8.41 1.94
CA ASN A 152 5.68 -7.42 1.78
C ASN A 152 4.29 -8.01 2.04
N ALA A 153 4.05 -9.30 1.76
CA ALA A 153 2.77 -9.94 2.09
C ALA A 153 2.54 -9.97 3.61
N TYR A 154 3.58 -10.23 4.42
CA TYR A 154 3.49 -10.14 5.88
C TYR A 154 3.14 -8.72 6.33
N VAL A 155 3.72 -7.70 5.69
CA VAL A 155 3.36 -6.29 5.94
C VAL A 155 1.88 -6.05 5.65
N SER A 156 1.38 -6.44 4.48
CA SER A 156 -0.03 -6.27 4.11
C SER A 156 -0.99 -6.97 5.09
N VAL A 157 -0.62 -8.16 5.60
CA VAL A 157 -1.41 -8.89 6.61
C VAL A 157 -1.34 -8.21 7.97
N ALA A 158 -0.20 -7.66 8.37
CA ALA A 158 -0.01 -7.09 9.70
C ALA A 158 -0.78 -5.79 9.91
N ARG A 159 -0.94 -4.95 8.87
CA ARG A 159 -1.60 -3.63 8.96
C ARG A 159 -2.98 -3.66 9.63
N PRO A 160 -3.95 -4.49 9.21
CA PRO A 160 -5.24 -4.56 9.89
C PRO A 160 -5.10 -4.95 11.37
N PHE A 161 -4.24 -5.94 11.69
CA PHE A 161 -4.01 -6.33 13.09
C PHE A 161 -3.40 -5.21 13.94
N LEU A 162 -2.55 -4.38 13.35
CA LEU A 162 -1.86 -3.27 14.03
C LEU A 162 -2.80 -2.09 14.33
N PHE A 163 -3.69 -1.78 13.40
CA PHE A 163 -4.49 -0.54 13.45
C PHE A 163 -5.94 -0.77 13.86
N ALA A 164 -6.51 -1.96 13.63
CA ALA A 164 -7.86 -2.27 14.08
C ALA A 164 -7.90 -2.43 15.61
N THR A 165 -9.07 -2.18 16.19
CA THR A 165 -9.29 -2.44 17.63
C THR A 165 -9.53 -3.92 17.88
N PRO A 166 -9.32 -4.43 19.11
CA PRO A 166 -9.53 -5.85 19.41
C PRO A 166 -10.90 -6.39 19.01
N ARG A 167 -11.94 -5.55 19.09
CA ARG A 167 -13.31 -5.91 18.70
C ARG A 167 -13.47 -6.13 17.18
N GLN A 168 -12.60 -5.54 16.37
CA GLN A 168 -12.62 -5.66 14.91
C GLN A 168 -11.57 -6.67 14.39
N GLY A 169 -11.03 -7.50 15.27
CA GLY A 169 -9.97 -8.45 14.93
C GLY A 169 -8.58 -7.86 14.98
N GLY A 170 -8.41 -6.67 15.58
CA GLY A 170 -7.10 -6.12 15.93
C GLY A 170 -6.38 -7.04 16.92
N ASP A 171 -5.09 -7.26 16.68
CA ASP A 171 -4.27 -8.16 17.48
C ASP A 171 -2.82 -7.66 17.41
N LEU A 172 -2.43 -6.87 18.41
CA LEU A 172 -1.13 -6.20 18.44
C LEU A 172 0.03 -7.20 18.53
N ASP A 173 -0.15 -8.31 19.24
CA ASP A 173 0.88 -9.35 19.36
C ASP A 173 1.07 -10.08 18.02
N LYS A 174 -0.04 -10.38 17.33
CA LYS A 174 0.02 -10.96 15.99
C LYS A 174 0.64 -10.00 14.98
N ALA A 175 0.27 -8.71 15.00
CA ALA A 175 0.87 -7.69 14.16
C ALA A 175 2.39 -7.62 14.38
N PHE A 176 2.82 -7.60 15.64
CA PHE A 176 4.23 -7.58 16.01
C PHE A 176 4.98 -8.82 15.48
N ALA A 177 4.40 -10.01 15.63
CA ALA A 177 5.01 -11.25 15.13
C ALA A 177 5.14 -11.25 13.59
N LEU A 178 4.10 -10.81 12.88
CA LEU A 178 4.11 -10.72 11.41
C LEU A 178 5.15 -9.70 10.92
N LEU A 179 5.23 -8.53 11.54
CA LEU A 179 6.19 -7.48 11.19
C LEU A 179 7.63 -7.90 11.52
N SER A 180 7.83 -8.58 12.65
CA SER A 180 9.13 -9.16 12.98
C SER A 180 9.56 -10.17 11.91
N LYS A 181 8.64 -10.99 11.42
CA LYS A 181 8.92 -11.93 10.33
C LYS A 181 9.23 -11.23 9.01
N ALA A 182 8.51 -10.14 8.69
CA ALA A 182 8.80 -9.34 7.51
C ALA A 182 10.22 -8.77 7.55
N VAL A 183 10.65 -8.22 8.69
CA VAL A 183 12.02 -7.69 8.89
C VAL A 183 13.08 -8.80 8.87
N GLU A 184 12.75 -10.01 9.34
CA GLU A 184 13.65 -11.17 9.23
C GLU A 184 13.86 -11.59 7.77
N LEU A 185 12.80 -11.58 6.96
CA LEU A 185 12.83 -11.95 5.55
C LEU A 185 13.51 -10.88 4.68
N ASP A 186 13.23 -9.62 4.96
CA ASP A 186 13.83 -8.46 4.28
C ASP A 186 14.20 -7.39 5.32
N PRO A 187 15.47 -7.39 5.77
CA PRO A 187 15.96 -6.41 6.72
C PRO A 187 15.96 -4.97 6.18
N ASP A 188 15.89 -4.75 4.87
CA ASP A 188 15.94 -3.41 4.29
C ASP A 188 14.54 -2.87 3.94
N LEU A 189 13.49 -3.66 4.21
CA LEU A 189 12.10 -3.26 3.98
C LEU A 189 11.66 -2.16 4.96
N GLU A 190 11.83 -0.90 4.53
CA GLU A 190 11.50 0.31 5.31
C GLU A 190 10.07 0.25 5.89
N ALA A 191 9.09 -0.16 5.08
CA ALA A 191 7.69 -0.27 5.51
C ALA A 191 7.49 -1.23 6.69
N ALA A 192 8.21 -2.36 6.73
CA ALA A 192 8.12 -3.32 7.83
C ALA A 192 8.73 -2.73 9.11
N ARG A 193 9.89 -2.06 9.01
CA ARG A 193 10.53 -1.40 10.15
C ARG A 193 9.69 -0.28 10.73
N MET A 194 9.10 0.56 9.86
CA MET A 194 8.21 1.64 10.28
C MET A 194 6.99 1.11 11.05
N LEU A 195 6.32 0.09 10.52
CA LEU A 195 5.16 -0.50 11.19
C LEU A 195 5.57 -1.23 12.48
N LEU A 196 6.77 -1.80 12.55
CA LEU A 196 7.30 -2.39 13.78
C LEU A 196 7.57 -1.32 14.84
N ALA A 197 8.08 -0.15 14.45
CA ALA A 197 8.22 1.00 15.35
C ALA A 197 6.85 1.44 15.91
N VAL A 198 5.83 1.54 15.06
CA VAL A 198 4.44 1.81 15.50
C VAL A 198 3.91 0.72 16.44
N ALA A 199 4.26 -0.55 16.20
CA ALA A 199 3.88 -1.64 17.10
C ALA A 199 4.55 -1.51 18.48
N TYR A 200 5.82 -1.11 18.54
CA TYR A 200 6.49 -0.79 19.80
C TYR A 200 5.82 0.39 20.53
N GLU A 201 5.45 1.46 19.82
CA GLU A 201 4.72 2.61 20.40
C GLU A 201 3.39 2.15 21.03
N LYS A 202 2.60 1.36 20.31
CA LYS A 202 1.31 0.82 20.80
C LYS A 202 1.46 -0.11 21.99
N ARG A 203 2.61 -0.77 22.15
CA ARG A 203 2.95 -1.61 23.32
C ARG A 203 3.50 -0.81 24.50
N GLY A 204 3.69 0.50 24.36
CA GLY A 204 4.33 1.35 25.37
C GLY A 204 5.85 1.16 25.46
N GLU A 205 6.47 0.49 24.48
CA GLU A 205 7.91 0.25 24.41
C GLU A 205 8.62 1.42 23.71
N THR A 206 8.45 2.62 24.26
CA THR A 206 8.85 3.90 23.63
C THR A 206 10.32 3.96 23.25
N GLU A 207 11.23 3.52 24.13
CA GLU A 207 12.68 3.54 23.85
C GLU A 207 13.05 2.69 22.62
N LYS A 208 12.36 1.56 22.40
CA LYS A 208 12.60 0.70 21.23
C LYS A 208 12.01 1.31 19.97
N ALA A 209 10.83 1.93 20.08
CA ALA A 209 10.24 2.65 18.97
C ALA A 209 11.13 3.80 18.50
N GLU A 210 11.62 4.63 19.43
CA GLU A 210 12.54 5.74 19.14
C GLU A 210 13.81 5.24 18.46
N ALA A 211 14.42 4.15 18.96
CA ALA A 211 15.60 3.57 18.33
C ALA A 211 15.36 3.08 16.89
N GLU A 212 14.19 2.51 16.57
CA GLU A 212 13.86 2.15 15.19
C GLU A 212 13.60 3.39 14.33
N TRP A 213 12.88 4.39 14.84
CA TRP A 213 12.65 5.64 14.14
C TRP A 213 13.95 6.38 13.81
N GLU A 214 14.91 6.42 14.73
CA GLU A 214 16.22 7.02 14.51
C GLU A 214 16.97 6.34 13.35
N LYS A 215 16.94 5.01 13.28
CA LYS A 215 17.56 4.26 12.15
C LYS A 215 16.88 4.59 10.83
N ILE A 216 15.54 4.60 10.82
CA ILE A 216 14.74 4.91 9.63
C ILE A 216 15.05 6.32 9.15
N LEU A 217 15.06 7.31 10.04
CA LEU A 217 15.29 8.72 9.70
C LEU A 217 16.76 9.01 9.33
N ALA A 218 17.72 8.26 9.90
CA ALA A 218 19.11 8.34 9.49
C ALA A 218 19.31 7.83 8.05
N ALA A 219 18.59 6.77 7.66
CA ALA A 219 18.63 6.25 6.30
C ALA A 219 17.79 7.12 5.34
N ASN A 220 16.59 7.51 5.73
CA ASN A 220 15.64 8.28 4.94
C ASN A 220 15.03 9.42 5.78
N PRO A 221 15.63 10.63 5.78
CA PRO A 221 15.11 11.76 6.53
C PRO A 221 13.66 12.17 6.16
N LYS A 222 13.20 11.84 4.95
CA LYS A 222 11.84 12.13 4.49
C LYS A 222 10.78 11.16 5.03
N ALA A 223 11.19 10.04 5.63
CA ALA A 223 10.29 9.05 6.23
C ALA A 223 9.40 9.60 7.36
N ILE A 224 9.72 10.80 7.88
CA ILE A 224 8.88 11.53 8.84
C ILE A 224 7.44 11.75 8.33
N ARG A 225 7.24 11.94 7.02
CA ARG A 225 5.91 12.08 6.42
C ARG A 225 5.09 10.80 6.61
N SER A 226 5.69 9.64 6.33
CA SER A 226 5.00 8.37 6.52
C SER A 226 4.68 8.08 7.99
N ARG A 227 5.46 8.56 8.97
CA ARG A 227 5.06 8.45 10.40
C ARG A 227 3.70 9.11 10.65
N GLN A 228 3.50 10.31 10.12
CA GLN A 228 2.23 11.06 10.25
C GLN A 228 1.07 10.36 9.53
N THR A 229 1.30 9.86 8.31
CA THR A 229 0.31 9.07 7.56
C THR A 229 -0.13 7.81 8.32
N LEU A 230 0.81 7.11 8.99
CA LEU A 230 0.49 5.92 9.78
C LEU A 230 -0.39 6.24 11.00
N GLU A 231 -0.19 7.40 11.64
CA GLU A 231 -1.06 7.86 12.73
C GLU A 231 -2.48 8.13 12.25
N ILE A 232 -2.65 8.79 11.10
CA ILE A 232 -3.95 9.08 10.49
C ILE A 232 -4.65 7.78 10.08
N ALA A 233 -3.92 6.87 9.43
CA ALA A 233 -4.44 5.54 9.12
C ALA A 233 -4.97 4.85 10.39
N GLY A 234 -4.20 4.86 11.47
CA GLY A 234 -4.63 4.32 12.77
C GLY A 234 -5.94 4.90 13.29
N LYS A 235 -6.16 6.21 13.14
CA LYS A 235 -7.43 6.86 13.51
C LYS A 235 -8.60 6.38 12.66
N VAL A 236 -8.43 6.31 11.33
CA VAL A 236 -9.44 5.81 10.40
C VAL A 236 -9.86 4.37 10.76
N TRP A 237 -8.92 3.52 11.16
CA TRP A 237 -9.22 2.17 11.63
C TRP A 237 -9.94 2.15 12.99
N SER A 238 -9.61 3.06 13.91
CA SER A 238 -10.30 3.18 15.19
C SER A 238 -11.74 3.69 15.03
N GLU A 239 -11.99 4.69 14.18
CA GLU A 239 -13.32 5.26 13.93
C GLU A 239 -14.29 4.28 13.26
N MET A 240 -13.77 3.19 12.67
CA MET A 240 -14.61 2.10 12.21
C MET A 240 -15.36 1.42 13.38
N GLU A 241 -14.98 1.65 14.64
CA GLU A 241 -15.61 1.11 15.87
C GLU A 241 -16.98 1.74 16.19
N ASP A 242 -17.18 3.04 15.99
CA ASP A 242 -18.21 3.82 16.72
C ASP A 242 -19.69 3.55 16.39
N ASN A 243 -20.04 2.57 15.53
CA ASN A 243 -21.45 2.15 15.38
C ASN A 243 -21.61 0.62 15.42
N GLY A 244 -20.94 -0.04 16.36
CA GLY A 244 -21.25 -1.40 16.78
C GLY A 244 -22.56 -1.55 17.57
N ASN A 245 -23.61 -0.77 17.26
CA ASN A 245 -24.97 -1.03 17.69
C ASN A 245 -25.91 -0.92 16.47
N PRO A 246 -26.25 -2.03 15.78
CA PRO A 246 -27.32 -2.06 14.81
C PRO A 246 -28.67 -2.16 15.53
N GLY A 247 -28.90 -1.25 16.48
CA GLY A 247 -30.16 -1.12 17.19
C GLY A 247 -30.90 0.06 16.58
N GLU A 248 -31.90 -0.26 15.77
CA GLU A 248 -32.95 0.63 15.27
C GLU A 248 -32.48 1.70 14.26
N ASP A 249 -33.22 1.74 13.15
CA ASP A 249 -33.28 2.81 12.17
C ASP A 249 -32.09 2.90 11.20
N ASP A 250 -32.27 2.30 10.03
CA ASP A 250 -31.95 2.91 8.72
C ASP A 250 -32.43 1.95 7.62
N GLU A 251 -33.76 1.85 7.52
CA GLU A 251 -34.46 1.54 6.27
C GLU A 251 -34.17 2.72 5.33
N TYR A 252 -33.13 2.60 4.52
CA TYR A 252 -32.86 3.54 3.45
C TYR A 252 -33.13 2.88 2.10
N ASP A 253 -34.26 3.31 1.53
CA ASP A 253 -34.74 3.08 0.18
C ASP A 253 -33.60 3.06 -0.84
N ASP A 254 -33.49 1.93 -1.52
CA ASP A 254 -32.73 1.75 -2.75
C ASP A 254 -33.58 2.37 -3.87
N ASP A 255 -33.42 3.67 -4.09
CA ASP A 255 -33.96 4.33 -5.27
C ASP A 255 -32.94 5.26 -5.94
N ASN A 256 -32.85 5.07 -7.26
CA ASN A 256 -32.10 5.80 -8.28
C ASN A 256 -30.64 5.33 -8.51
N GLY A 257 -30.31 4.67 -9.62
CA GLY A 257 -31.09 4.42 -10.83
C GLY A 257 -30.13 4.07 -11.97
N ASP A 258 -30.42 2.96 -12.63
CA ASP A 258 -29.95 2.67 -13.98
C ASP A 258 -30.52 3.71 -14.94
N VAL A 259 -29.66 4.51 -15.58
CA VAL A 259 -29.75 4.89 -17.01
C VAL A 259 -28.37 5.24 -17.56
#